data_AF-A2I967-F1
#
_entry.id   AF-A2I967-F1
#
_cell.length_a   1.000
_cell.length_b   1.000
_cell.length_c   1.000
_cell.angle_alpha   90.00
_cell.angle_beta   90.00
_cell.angle_gamma   90.00
#
_symmetry.space_group_name_H-M   'P 1'
#
loop_
_entity.id
_entity.type
_entity.pdbx_description
1 polymer ?
#
loop_
_entity_poly.entity_id
_entity_poly.type
_entity_poly.pdbx_seq_one_letter_code
_entity_poly.pdbx_strand_id
1 'polypeptide(L)'
;VPLESSGRTVILTPEQVKRGKRLFNNSCAICHNGGITKTNPNIGLDPESLGLATPQRDTIEGLVDYMKDPTSYDGAESISELHPSIKSAEIFPKMRNLTDEDLFTIAGHILLQPKIVSEKWGGGKIYY
;
A
#
# COMPACT_ATOMS: atom_id res chain seq x y z
N VAL A 1 6.85 11.26 4.81
CA VAL A 1 7.03 10.04 3.97
C VAL A 1 7.37 10.49 2.55
N PRO A 2 8.08 9.67 1.74
CA PRO A 2 8.37 10.03 0.35
C PRO A 2 7.08 10.26 -0.44
N LEU A 3 6.97 11.41 -1.10
CA LEU A 3 5.80 11.75 -1.92
C LEU A 3 5.95 11.18 -3.33
N GLU A 4 7.12 11.37 -3.93
CA GLU A 4 7.46 11.02 -5.31
C GLU A 4 8.93 10.57 -5.41
N SER A 5 9.34 10.05 -6.57
CA SER A 5 10.69 9.51 -6.82
C SER A 5 11.81 10.55 -6.84
N SER A 6 11.49 11.84 -6.96
CA SER A 6 12.46 12.95 -6.91
C SER A 6 13.13 13.13 -5.53
N GLY A 7 12.61 12.46 -4.50
CA GLY A 7 13.03 12.63 -3.11
C GLY A 7 12.21 13.67 -2.33
N ARG A 8 11.22 14.33 -2.96
CA ARG A 8 10.27 15.20 -2.24
C ARG A 8 9.49 14.39 -1.21
N THR A 9 9.29 14.98 -0.03
CA THR A 9 8.57 14.33 1.07
C THR A 9 7.34 15.15 1.48
N VAL A 10 6.39 14.49 2.13
CA VAL A 10 5.21 15.10 2.74
C VAL A 10 5.11 14.71 4.21
N ILE A 11 4.56 15.63 5.02
CA ILE A 11 4.25 15.40 6.43
C ILE A 11 2.77 15.08 6.54
N LEU A 12 2.44 13.91 7.11
CA LEU A 12 1.04 13.50 7.33
C LEU A 12 0.50 14.16 8.61
N THR A 13 -0.73 14.63 8.57
CA THR A 13 -1.41 15.09 9.79
C THR A 13 -1.83 13.91 10.67
N PRO A 14 -2.04 14.10 11.98
CA PRO A 14 -2.59 13.05 12.86
C PRO A 14 -3.91 12.46 12.34
N GLU A 15 -4.78 13.29 11.77
CA GLU A 15 -6.04 12.89 11.16
C GLU A 15 -5.81 11.99 9.95
N GLN A 16 -4.86 12.32 9.08
CA GLN A 16 -4.48 11.49 7.93
C GLN A 16 -3.91 10.15 8.38
N VAL A 17 -3.07 10.13 9.43
CA VAL A 17 -2.52 8.89 10.00
C VAL A 17 -3.65 7.98 10.53
N LYS A 18 -4.59 8.57 11.29
CA LYS A 18 -5.74 7.83 11.83
C LYS A 18 -6.67 7.33 10.72
N ARG A 19 -6.94 8.17 9.71
CA ARG A 19 -7.77 7.82 8.56
C ARG A 19 -7.15 6.69 7.74
N GLY A 20 -5.87 6.79 7.42
CA GLY A 20 -5.12 5.80 6.66
C GLY A 20 -5.15 4.42 7.32
N LYS A 21 -4.88 4.35 8.64
CA LYS A 21 -5.00 3.10 9.41
C LYS A 21 -6.40 2.48 9.33
N ARG A 22 -7.44 3.30 9.50
CA ARG A 22 -8.84 2.82 9.45
C ARG A 22 -9.17 2.25 8.07
N LEU A 23 -8.80 2.96 7.00
CA LEU A 23 -9.08 2.55 5.63
C LEU A 23 -8.28 1.30 5.23
N PHE A 24 -6.99 1.26 5.57
CA PHE A 24 -6.14 0.08 5.35
C PHE A 24 -6.72 -1.17 6.03
N ASN A 25 -7.15 -1.03 7.29
CA ASN A 25 -7.77 -2.14 8.02
C ASN A 25 -9.08 -2.63 7.37
N ASN A 26 -9.87 -1.72 6.80
CA ASN A 26 -11.14 -2.06 6.17
C ASN A 26 -10.96 -2.72 4.79
N SER A 27 -10.01 -2.23 3.99
CA SER A 27 -9.87 -2.56 2.58
C SER A 27 -8.71 -3.51 2.27
N CYS A 28 -7.63 -3.48 3.05
CA CYS A 28 -6.35 -4.12 2.70
C CYS A 28 -5.95 -5.24 3.68
N ALA A 29 -6.24 -5.08 4.97
CA ALA A 29 -5.67 -5.93 6.02
C ALA A 29 -6.12 -7.40 5.98
N ILE A 30 -7.16 -7.75 5.22
CA ILE A 30 -7.53 -9.15 5.01
C ILE A 30 -6.34 -9.96 4.45
N CYS A 31 -5.58 -9.36 3.53
CA CYS A 31 -4.39 -9.95 2.91
C CYS A 31 -3.09 -9.34 3.45
N HIS A 32 -3.11 -8.07 3.87
CA HIS A 32 -1.91 -7.31 4.22
C HIS A 32 -1.78 -6.90 5.70
N ASN A 33 -2.44 -7.60 6.62
CA ASN A 33 -2.30 -7.31 8.04
C ASN A 33 -0.82 -7.35 8.46
N GLY A 34 -0.34 -6.30 9.13
CA GLY A 34 1.06 -6.22 9.56
C GLY A 34 2.07 -6.12 8.41
N GLY A 35 1.65 -5.75 7.19
CA GLY A 35 2.55 -5.51 6.07
C GLY A 35 3.00 -6.75 5.30
N ILE A 36 2.49 -7.94 5.63
CA ILE A 36 2.73 -9.15 4.82
C ILE A 36 1.84 -9.17 3.56
N THR A 37 1.94 -10.25 2.76
CA THR A 37 0.93 -10.58 1.74
C THR A 37 0.58 -12.06 1.85
N LYS A 38 -0.61 -12.38 2.35
CA LYS A 38 -1.00 -13.79 2.63
C LYS A 38 -1.01 -14.68 1.40
N THR A 39 -1.43 -14.15 0.25
CA THR A 39 -1.55 -14.91 -1.00
C THR A 39 -0.23 -15.05 -1.75
N ASN A 40 0.77 -14.24 -1.41
CA ASN A 40 2.13 -14.31 -1.94
C ASN A 40 3.14 -13.84 -0.88
N PRO A 41 3.59 -14.74 0.02
CA PRO A 41 4.48 -14.36 1.13
C PRO A 41 5.86 -13.85 0.71
N ASN A 42 6.24 -13.96 -0.57
CA ASN A 42 7.52 -13.48 -1.08
C ASN A 42 7.52 -11.95 -1.32
N ILE A 43 6.36 -11.30 -1.31
CA ILE A 43 6.23 -9.87 -1.64
C ILE A 43 5.47 -9.17 -0.51
N GLY A 44 6.19 -8.40 0.31
CA GLY A 44 5.62 -7.63 1.42
C GLY A 44 5.30 -6.18 1.07
N LEU A 45 4.81 -5.44 2.06
CA LEU A 45 4.67 -3.98 2.05
C LEU A 45 5.81 -3.30 2.83
N ASP A 46 6.90 -4.02 3.08
CA ASP A 46 8.12 -3.48 3.66
C ASP A 46 8.86 -2.58 2.65
N PRO A 47 9.73 -1.65 3.13
CA PRO A 47 10.39 -0.70 2.25
C PRO A 47 11.27 -1.33 1.16
N GLU A 48 11.88 -2.49 1.42
CA GLU A 48 12.77 -3.15 0.46
C GLU A 48 11.95 -3.73 -0.69
N SER A 49 10.88 -4.49 -0.38
CA SER A 49 9.94 -5.01 -1.38
C SER A 49 9.34 -3.88 -2.23
N LEU A 50 8.91 -2.78 -1.60
CA LEU A 50 8.30 -1.66 -2.32
C LEU A 50 9.31 -0.90 -3.21
N GLY A 51 10.56 -0.74 -2.76
CA GLY A 51 11.62 -0.02 -3.47
C GLY A 51 12.23 -0.81 -4.64
N LEU A 52 12.09 -2.13 -4.64
CA LEU A 52 12.58 -3.02 -5.71
C LEU A 52 11.51 -3.42 -6.73
N ALA A 53 10.25 -3.05 -6.53
CA ALA A 53 9.18 -3.22 -7.51
C ALA A 53 9.41 -2.34 -8.75
N THR A 54 8.81 -2.74 -9.88
CA THR A 54 8.82 -1.97 -11.13
C THR A 54 7.39 -1.61 -11.55
N PRO A 55 7.06 -0.32 -11.71
CA PRO A 55 7.81 0.85 -11.22
C PRO A 55 7.91 0.85 -9.68
N GLN A 56 8.80 1.66 -9.13
CA GLN A 56 9.01 1.76 -7.67
C GLN A 56 7.72 2.16 -6.94
N ARG A 57 7.45 1.50 -5.80
CA ARG A 57 6.22 1.64 -5.01
C ARG A 57 6.48 2.10 -3.57
N ASP A 58 7.67 2.63 -3.27
CA ASP A 58 8.06 3.14 -1.95
C ASP A 58 7.74 4.66 -1.76
N THR A 59 6.83 5.18 -2.57
CA THR A 59 6.37 6.58 -2.56
C THR A 59 4.85 6.65 -2.52
N ILE A 60 4.30 7.79 -2.07
CA ILE A 60 2.85 8.01 -2.06
C ILE A 60 2.29 7.88 -3.48
N GLU A 61 2.89 8.55 -4.46
CA GLU A 61 2.44 8.51 -5.86
C GLU A 61 2.50 7.09 -6.42
N GLY A 62 3.58 6.35 -6.17
CA GLY A 62 3.71 4.95 -6.62
C GLY A 62 2.64 4.03 -6.03
N LEU A 63 2.28 4.19 -4.75
CA LEU A 63 1.22 3.41 -4.11
C LEU A 63 -0.18 3.84 -4.53
N VAL A 64 -0.42 5.14 -4.72
CA VAL A 64 -1.69 5.65 -5.24
C VAL A 64 -1.93 5.12 -6.65
N ASP A 65 -0.91 5.16 -7.51
CA ASP A 65 -0.94 4.56 -8.83
C ASP A 65 -1.27 3.06 -8.76
N TYR A 66 -0.57 2.30 -7.90
CA TYR A 66 -0.84 0.87 -7.71
C TYR A 66 -2.28 0.58 -7.24
N MET A 67 -2.84 1.41 -6.35
CA MET A 67 -4.24 1.26 -5.92
C MET A 67 -5.26 1.67 -7.00
N LYS A 68 -4.84 2.44 -8.01
CA LYS A 68 -5.68 2.79 -9.16
C LYS A 68 -5.64 1.71 -10.24
N ASP A 69 -4.44 1.26 -10.61
CA ASP A 69 -4.19 0.27 -11.67
C ASP A 69 -2.98 -0.61 -11.30
N PRO A 70 -3.19 -1.72 -10.55
CA PRO A 70 -2.11 -2.52 -10.02
C PRO A 70 -1.46 -3.37 -11.12
N THR A 71 -0.14 -3.48 -11.06
CA THR A 71 0.68 -4.31 -11.94
C THR A 71 1.36 -5.45 -11.19
N SER A 72 1.85 -6.45 -11.90
CA SER A 72 2.81 -7.42 -11.37
C SER A 72 4.04 -6.72 -10.79
N TYR A 73 4.83 -7.44 -10.00
CA TYR A 73 6.00 -6.89 -9.31
C TYR A 73 7.07 -6.34 -10.27
N ASP A 74 7.19 -6.95 -11.44
CA ASP A 74 8.05 -6.50 -12.55
C ASP A 74 7.38 -5.47 -13.47
N GLY A 75 6.11 -5.14 -13.23
CA GLY A 75 5.34 -4.15 -14.00
C GLY A 75 4.86 -4.62 -15.37
N ALA A 76 5.10 -5.89 -15.73
CA ALA A 76 4.81 -6.40 -17.08
C ALA A 76 3.31 -6.62 -17.33
N GLU A 77 2.56 -7.00 -16.30
CA GLU A 77 1.16 -7.40 -16.43
C GLU A 77 0.25 -6.57 -15.53
N SER A 78 -0.91 -6.19 -16.07
CA SER A 78 -2.00 -5.64 -15.26
C SER A 78 -2.64 -6.76 -14.44
N ILE A 79 -2.77 -6.56 -13.12
CA ILE A 79 -3.39 -7.51 -12.21
C ILE A 79 -4.70 -6.99 -11.62
N SER A 80 -5.31 -5.96 -12.23
CA SER A 80 -6.55 -5.34 -11.75
C SER A 80 -7.71 -6.32 -11.56
N GLU A 81 -7.79 -7.39 -12.35
CA GLU A 81 -8.83 -8.41 -12.20
C GLU A 81 -8.62 -9.34 -10.99
N LEU A 82 -7.38 -9.40 -10.47
CA LEU A 82 -6.97 -10.28 -9.39
C LEU A 82 -6.69 -9.53 -8.08
N HIS A 83 -6.47 -8.22 -8.15
CA HIS A 83 -6.13 -7.37 -7.01
C HIS A 83 -7.08 -6.17 -6.89
N PRO A 84 -7.57 -5.83 -5.68
CA PRO A 84 -8.41 -4.66 -5.46
C PRO A 84 -7.79 -3.36 -6.01
N SER A 85 -8.54 -2.65 -6.83
CA SER A 85 -8.14 -1.36 -7.39
C SER A 85 -9.34 -0.47 -7.72
N ILE A 86 -9.10 0.81 -8.01
CA ILE A 86 -10.15 1.70 -8.56
C ILE A 86 -10.63 1.22 -9.93
N LYS A 87 -9.71 0.78 -10.80
CA LYS A 87 -10.05 0.24 -12.14
C LYS A 87 -10.96 -0.98 -12.10
N SER A 88 -10.85 -1.79 -11.05
CA SER A 88 -11.65 -3.01 -10.83
C SER A 88 -12.69 -2.88 -9.70
N ALA A 89 -13.11 -1.66 -9.38
CA ALA A 89 -14.08 -1.40 -8.30
C ALA A 89 -15.45 -2.06 -8.53
N GLU A 90 -15.78 -2.46 -9.77
CA GLU A 90 -16.97 -3.23 -10.06
C GLU A 90 -16.95 -4.62 -9.40
N ILE A 91 -15.82 -5.34 -9.46
CA ILE A 91 -15.63 -6.68 -8.85
C ILE A 91 -15.10 -6.60 -7.41
N PHE A 92 -14.49 -5.48 -7.02
CA PHE A 92 -14.05 -5.22 -5.64
C PHE A 92 -14.85 -4.06 -5.00
N PRO A 93 -16.07 -4.30 -4.49
CA PRO A 93 -16.96 -3.23 -4.01
C PRO A 93 -16.37 -2.32 -2.93
N LYS A 94 -15.40 -2.81 -2.14
CA LYS A 94 -14.71 -2.01 -1.11
C LYS A 94 -13.90 -0.84 -1.69
N MET A 95 -13.58 -0.87 -2.98
CA MET A 95 -12.82 0.18 -3.66
C MET A 95 -13.72 1.31 -4.20
N ARG A 96 -15.04 1.07 -4.39
CA ARG A 96 -15.96 2.01 -5.06
C ARG A 96 -16.06 3.39 -4.41
N ASN A 97 -15.87 3.46 -3.10
CA ASN A 97 -16.07 4.68 -2.32
C ASN A 97 -14.74 5.32 -1.88
N LEU A 98 -13.60 4.81 -2.33
CA LEU A 98 -12.30 5.38 -2.00
C LEU A 98 -12.00 6.56 -2.93
N THR A 99 -11.75 7.72 -2.34
CA THR A 99 -11.34 8.92 -3.06
C THR A 99 -9.82 8.98 -3.22
N ASP A 100 -9.31 9.92 -4.03
CA ASP A 100 -7.86 10.15 -4.13
C ASP A 100 -7.22 10.53 -2.79
N GLU A 101 -7.95 11.24 -1.93
CA GLU A 101 -7.50 11.53 -0.55
C GLU A 101 -7.44 10.25 0.30
N ASP A 102 -8.39 9.32 0.10
CA ASP A 102 -8.36 8.02 0.77
C ASP A 102 -7.14 7.20 0.34
N LEU A 103 -6.87 7.14 -0.96
CA LEU A 103 -5.69 6.47 -1.50
C LEU A 103 -4.41 7.10 -0.93
N PHE A 104 -4.33 8.43 -0.90
CA PHE A 104 -3.21 9.16 -0.30
C PHE A 104 -2.99 8.75 1.17
N THR A 105 -4.05 8.70 1.98
CA THR A 105 -3.93 8.33 3.40
C THR A 105 -3.60 6.85 3.61
N ILE A 106 -4.09 5.94 2.76
CA ILE A 106 -3.71 4.52 2.79
C ILE A 106 -2.22 4.36 2.43
N ALA A 107 -1.75 5.00 1.36
CA ALA A 107 -0.34 5.01 0.99
C ALA A 107 0.53 5.56 2.13
N GLY A 108 0.09 6.66 2.74
CA GLY A 108 0.75 7.25 3.90
C GLY A 108 0.83 6.30 5.10
N HIS A 109 -0.23 5.52 5.34
CA HIS A 109 -0.21 4.49 6.38
C HIS A 109 0.86 3.44 6.09
N ILE A 110 0.89 2.87 4.89
CA ILE A 110 1.87 1.86 4.47
C ILE A 110 3.31 2.35 4.68
N LEU A 111 3.64 3.55 4.20
CA LEU A 111 5.00 4.10 4.30
C LEU A 111 5.38 4.56 5.71
N LEU A 112 4.40 4.78 6.59
CA LEU A 112 4.64 5.17 7.98
C LEU A 112 4.86 3.97 8.88
N GLN A 113 4.20 2.82 8.65
CA GLN A 113 4.27 1.67 9.56
C GLN A 113 5.70 1.15 9.82
N PRO A 114 6.58 0.96 8.82
CA PRO A 114 7.97 0.55 9.05
C PRO A 114 8.73 1.45 10.04
N LYS A 115 8.37 2.74 10.11
CA LYS A 115 9.01 3.71 11.01
C LYS A 115 8.54 3.62 12.47
N ILE A 116 7.39 2.98 12.70
CA ILE A 116 6.78 2.84 14.03
C ILE A 116 7.09 1.47 14.61
N VAL A 117 6.97 0.42 13.79
CA VAL A 117 7.08 -0.97 14.26
C VAL A 117 8.29 -1.72 13.69
N SER A 118 9.18 -1.05 12.96
CA SER A 118 10.43 -1.61 12.43
C SER A 118 10.20 -2.93 11.68
N GLU A 119 11.02 -3.95 11.95
CA GLU A 119 10.95 -5.29 11.36
C GLU A 119 9.62 -6.02 11.57
N LYS A 120 8.74 -5.56 12.49
CA LYS A 120 7.41 -6.18 12.64
C LYS A 120 6.52 -5.94 11.42
N TRP A 121 6.75 -4.86 10.68
CA TRP A 121 6.02 -4.59 9.43
C TRP A 121 6.64 -5.37 8.28
N GLY A 122 5.90 -6.33 7.73
CA GLY A 122 6.38 -7.26 6.71
C GLY A 122 7.01 -8.54 7.30
N GLY A 123 7.48 -8.51 8.54
CA GLY A 123 8.15 -9.67 9.17
C GLY A 123 7.22 -10.85 9.54
N GLY A 124 5.91 -10.62 9.64
CA GLY A 124 4.93 -11.66 9.93
C GLY A 124 5.13 -12.34 11.29
N LYS A 125 4.77 -13.62 11.38
CA LYS A 125 4.65 -14.37 12.66
C LYS A 125 5.94 -14.45 13.49
N ILE A 126 7.11 -14.24 12.88
CA ILE A 126 8.41 -14.34 13.56
C ILE A 126 8.62 -13.16 14.52
N TYR A 127 7.94 -12.03 14.28
CA TYR A 127 8.13 -10.77 15.00
C TYR A 127 6.92 -10.30 15.82
N TYR A 128 5.91 -11.17 16.00
CA TYR A 128 4.71 -10.87 16.80
C TYR A 128 5.03 -10.86 18.30
#